data_AF-A0A0P7UEY5-F1
#
_entry.id   AF-A0A0P7UEY5-F1
#
_cell.length_a   1.000
_cell.length_b   1.000
_cell.length_c   1.000
_cell.angle_alpha   90.00
_cell.angle_beta   90.00
_cell.angle_gamma   90.00
#
_symmetry.space_group_name_H-M   'P 1'
#
loop_
_entity.id
_entity.type
_entity.pdbx_description
1 polymer ?
#
loop_
_entity_poly.entity_id
_entity_poly.type
_entity_poly.pdbx_seq_one_letter_code
_entity_poly.pdbx_strand_id
1 'polypeptide(L)'
;MGEVRKVQKKLRQIENLEIKASLTKEERDKISRKEELRSRLAELLLQLSAPQRDQGIVGDEKEKMKRRVKDDSEILVSRPPPTKVLKEGSEKRTGQEKEDTHETETQDYPSRVQIDTRLKSLRASWEGSKFRLRLLEGHNDLVTCVVAVDNMVVSGSRDTTVKVWHVPTATEQRNLGGHSGGVTCLFAPLPEYCRRLARSLSLNEKERFVISGSVDCTVRIWALSTGLCVKSIYTFNAVSTLCFVPEGEGFIVTGSDGGKVEVWSWDSMQNCQSVKAHEDSVTTLQSQGPLVFSGSADGGVSVWEVHHSSPAPLQILHRWSSCVTGCGSPNEAHVGQLALSPRGDRVFLADGKANLKILNWRTGSVSRLANHSTVAGVTDCVSQTAGILIGSCFDLATGDSTLNLFSLPQCEYLVSLTCHEYPRILCFAAWLTPSGGHRWVTGGRVLTVWEQLPTSTKQRGDVTAKRNIQLEACSVESDPGSEEDD
;
A
#
# COMPACT_ATOMS: atom_id res chain seq x y z
N MET A 1 7.19 34.22 22.67
CA MET A 1 7.56 34.38 21.23
C MET A 1 9.06 34.46 20.97
N GLY A 2 9.83 35.31 21.66
CA GLY A 2 11.28 35.47 21.42
C GLY A 2 12.14 34.23 21.71
N GLU A 3 11.81 33.49 22.77
CA GLU A 3 12.55 32.27 23.14
C GLU A 3 12.28 31.09 22.19
N VAL A 4 11.03 30.93 21.75
CA VAL A 4 10.64 29.93 20.73
C VAL A 4 11.45 30.09 19.44
N ARG A 5 11.61 31.33 18.96
CA ARG A 5 12.43 31.61 17.78
C ARG A 5 13.92 31.28 17.99
N LYS A 6 14.45 31.51 19.19
CA LYS A 6 15.84 31.16 19.54
C LYS A 6 16.05 29.65 19.56
N VAL A 7 15.11 28.88 20.11
CA VAL A 7 15.18 27.41 20.15
C VAL A 7 15.05 26.80 18.75
N GLN A 8 14.12 27.30 17.93
CA GLN A 8 13.97 26.86 16.54
C GLN A 8 15.23 27.15 15.70
N LYS A 9 15.89 28.30 15.91
CA LYS A 9 17.14 28.63 15.20
C LYS A 9 18.29 27.68 15.60
N LYS A 10 18.36 27.31 16.89
CA LYS A 10 19.34 26.33 17.38
C LYS A 10 19.07 24.93 16.82
N LEU A 11 17.81 24.51 16.72
CA LEU A 11 17.44 23.21 16.14
C LEU A 11 17.89 23.11 14.67
N ARG A 12 17.64 24.15 13.87
CA ARG A 12 18.09 24.20 12.46
C ARG A 12 19.61 24.16 12.31
N GLN A 13 20.35 24.80 13.23
CA GLN A 13 21.81 24.75 13.21
C GLN A 13 22.34 23.34 13.53
N ILE A 14 21.69 22.61 14.43
CA ILE A 14 22.06 21.22 14.78
C ILE A 14 21.75 20.28 13.61
N GLU A 15 20.60 20.45 12.97
CA GLU A 15 20.20 19.65 11.79
C GLU A 15 21.15 19.86 10.59
N ASN A 16 21.71 21.06 10.41
CA ASN A 16 22.72 21.31 9.38
C ASN A 16 24.09 20.70 9.70
N LEU A 17 24.41 20.43 10.97
CA LEU A 17 25.67 19.78 11.37
C LEU A 17 25.63 18.26 11.15
N GLU A 18 24.45 17.64 11.28
CA GLU A 18 24.22 16.20 11.02
C GLU A 18 24.49 15.79 9.56
N ILE A 19 24.60 16.74 8.62
CA ILE A 19 24.88 16.51 7.19
C ILE A 19 26.39 16.31 6.92
N LYS A 20 27.28 16.69 7.84
CA LYS A 20 28.73 16.55 7.64
C LYS A 20 29.23 15.19 8.12
N ALA A 21 29.85 14.43 7.21
CA ALA A 21 30.29 13.05 7.41
C ALA A 21 31.39 12.82 8.50
N SER A 22 31.96 13.88 9.08
CA SER A 22 32.88 13.79 10.22
C SER A 22 32.58 14.86 11.27
N LEU A 23 31.88 14.47 12.34
CA LEU A 23 31.48 15.35 13.43
C LEU A 23 32.48 15.33 14.59
N THR A 24 32.83 16.52 15.08
CA THR A 24 33.68 16.69 16.28
C THR A 24 32.93 16.33 17.57
N LYS A 25 33.65 16.10 18.68
CA LYS A 25 33.05 15.67 19.96
C LYS A 25 32.05 16.69 20.52
N GLU A 26 32.33 17.99 20.37
CA GLU A 26 31.41 19.07 20.79
C GLU A 26 30.13 19.14 19.93
N GLU A 27 30.16 18.70 18.68
CA GLU A 27 29.00 18.67 17.80
C GLU A 27 28.08 17.47 18.13
N ARG A 28 28.66 16.33 18.52
CA ARG A 28 27.91 15.19 19.08
C ARG A 28 27.19 15.54 20.38
N ASP A 29 27.81 16.32 21.26
CA ASP A 29 27.19 16.79 22.50
C ASP A 29 26.07 17.83 22.27
N LYS A 30 26.09 18.53 21.13
CA LYS A 30 24.98 19.41 20.73
C LYS A 30 23.81 18.62 20.15
N ILE A 31 24.08 17.53 19.44
CA ILE A 31 23.06 16.61 18.90
C ILE A 31 22.36 15.87 20.04
N SER A 32 23.07 15.44 21.09
CA SER A 32 22.46 14.73 22.22
C SER A 32 21.47 15.59 23.02
N ARG A 33 21.65 16.91 23.05
CA ARG A 33 20.72 17.86 23.70
C ARG A 33 19.49 18.22 22.86
N LYS A 34 19.37 17.68 21.64
CA LYS A 34 18.25 17.93 20.71
C LYS A 34 16.92 17.48 21.30
N GLU A 35 16.91 16.35 22.00
CA GLU A 35 15.70 15.79 22.61
C GLU A 35 15.20 16.64 23.78
N GLU A 36 16.10 17.15 24.61
CA GLU A 36 15.80 18.09 25.69
C GLU A 36 15.22 19.42 25.16
N LEU A 37 15.80 19.94 24.06
CA LEU A 37 15.30 21.16 23.42
C LEU A 37 13.94 20.97 22.75
N ARG A 38 13.65 19.77 22.23
CA ARG A 38 12.32 19.41 21.67
C ARG A 38 11.27 19.32 22.77
N SER A 39 11.60 18.70 23.91
CA SER A 39 10.72 18.63 25.08
C SER A 39 10.39 20.03 25.63
N ARG A 40 11.41 20.89 25.76
CA ARG A 40 11.22 22.28 26.24
C ARG A 40 10.42 23.14 25.26
N LEU A 41 10.53 22.90 23.95
CA LEU A 41 9.71 23.57 22.94
C LEU A 41 8.25 23.13 23.02
N ALA A 42 7.98 21.83 23.21
CA ALA A 42 6.64 21.30 23.38
C ALA A 42 5.96 21.87 24.64
N GLU A 43 6.69 21.97 25.74
CA GLU A 43 6.18 22.52 27.01
C GLU A 43 5.82 24.01 26.90
N LEU A 44 6.66 24.81 26.23
CA LEU A 44 6.39 26.23 25.97
C LEU A 44 5.17 26.44 25.04
N LEU A 45 4.98 25.56 24.05
CA LEU A 45 3.82 25.61 23.17
C LEU A 45 2.53 25.23 23.91
N LEU A 46 2.62 24.32 24.89
CA LEU A 46 1.51 23.95 25.76
C LEU A 46 1.10 25.08 26.73
N GLN A 47 2.08 25.84 27.23
CA GLN A 47 1.82 27.01 28.09
C GLN A 47 1.16 28.17 27.33
N LEU A 48 1.44 28.30 26.03
CA LEU A 48 0.83 29.30 25.15
C LEU A 48 -0.59 28.93 24.71
N SER A 49 -1.04 27.68 24.92
CA SER A 49 -2.35 27.18 24.48
C SER A 49 -3.38 27.01 25.61
N ALA A 50 -3.05 27.37 26.85
CA ALA A 50 -4.02 27.29 27.96
C ALA A 50 -5.09 28.41 27.88
N PRO A 51 -6.40 28.11 27.93
CA PRO A 51 -7.44 29.12 27.98
C PRO A 51 -7.49 29.83 29.34
N GLN A 52 -7.88 31.11 29.33
CA GLN A 52 -8.22 31.86 30.53
C GLN A 52 -9.34 31.13 31.33
N ARG A 53 -9.11 30.98 32.63
CA ARG A 53 -10.09 30.42 33.58
C ARG A 53 -11.21 31.43 33.82
N ASP A 54 -12.43 31.07 33.42
CA ASP A 54 -13.64 31.60 34.05
C ASP A 54 -14.21 30.56 35.04
N GLN A 55 -14.57 31.08 36.21
CA GLN A 55 -15.12 30.37 37.35
C GLN A 55 -16.59 29.98 37.09
N GLY A 56 -17.05 28.84 37.61
CA GLY A 56 -18.48 28.69 37.90
C GLY A 56 -19.07 27.29 38.01
N ILE A 57 -19.23 26.86 39.26
CA ILE A 57 -20.41 26.18 39.82
C ILE A 57 -20.52 24.64 39.70
N VAL A 58 -20.73 24.08 40.89
CA VAL A 58 -20.86 22.70 41.36
C VAL A 58 -22.24 22.13 41.04
N GLY A 59 -22.32 20.81 40.81
CA GLY A 59 -23.56 20.05 40.83
C GLY A 59 -23.31 18.54 40.81
N ASP A 60 -23.27 17.96 42.01
CA ASP A 60 -23.31 16.51 42.29
C ASP A 60 -24.63 15.91 41.79
N GLU A 61 -24.61 14.69 41.22
CA GLU A 61 -25.59 13.65 41.60
C GLU A 61 -25.19 12.25 41.12
N LYS A 62 -25.22 11.31 42.08
CA LYS A 62 -25.17 9.86 41.91
C LYS A 62 -26.60 9.34 41.75
N GLU A 63 -26.84 8.39 40.86
CA GLU A 63 -27.71 7.26 41.21
C GLU A 63 -27.50 5.99 40.35
N LYS A 64 -27.59 4.86 41.05
CA LYS A 64 -27.63 3.47 40.55
C LYS A 64 -29.08 3.12 40.19
N MET A 65 -29.34 2.18 39.27
CA MET A 65 -30.01 0.92 39.64
C MET A 65 -30.03 -0.14 38.51
N LYS A 66 -30.02 -1.39 38.98
CA LYS A 66 -29.98 -2.69 38.29
C LYS A 66 -31.33 -3.14 37.70
N ARG A 67 -31.20 -4.01 36.68
CA ARG A 67 -31.93 -5.27 36.37
C ARG A 67 -33.42 -5.40 36.70
N ARG A 68 -34.17 -5.95 35.73
CA ARG A 68 -35.08 -7.10 35.96
C ARG A 68 -35.09 -8.05 34.75
N VAL A 69 -34.97 -9.33 35.06
CA VAL A 69 -35.21 -10.51 34.22
C VAL A 69 -36.64 -10.99 34.50
N LYS A 70 -37.33 -11.57 33.52
CA LYS A 70 -38.35 -12.58 33.75
C LYS A 70 -38.39 -13.57 32.58
N ASP A 71 -38.11 -14.82 32.91
CA ASP A 71 -38.47 -16.03 32.17
C ASP A 71 -39.99 -16.25 32.23
N ASP A 72 -40.53 -16.97 31.23
CA ASP A 72 -41.45 -18.10 31.41
C ASP A 72 -41.49 -18.96 30.11
N SER A 73 -41.27 -20.26 30.31
CA SER A 73 -41.47 -21.42 29.42
C SER A 73 -42.97 -21.84 29.36
N GLU A 74 -43.58 -22.63 28.47
CA GLU A 74 -43.32 -23.96 27.85
C GLU A 74 -44.24 -24.17 26.60
N ILE A 75 -43.77 -24.76 25.47
CA ILE A 75 -43.94 -26.14 24.90
C ILE A 75 -45.36 -26.59 24.41
N LEU A 76 -45.52 -26.89 23.09
CA LEU A 76 -45.89 -28.22 22.50
C LEU A 76 -46.27 -28.21 20.99
N VAL A 77 -45.39 -28.83 20.16
CA VAL A 77 -45.60 -29.90 19.14
C VAL A 77 -46.62 -29.76 17.97
N SER A 78 -46.13 -29.84 16.72
CA SER A 78 -46.36 -30.97 15.76
C SER A 78 -45.85 -30.67 14.32
N ARG A 79 -45.62 -31.74 13.54
CA ARG A 79 -44.73 -31.94 12.35
C ARG A 79 -45.43 -31.78 10.95
N PRO A 80 -44.69 -31.88 9.80
CA PRO A 80 -44.96 -31.26 8.47
C PRO A 80 -45.58 -32.24 7.43
N PRO A 81 -45.80 -31.88 6.12
CA PRO A 81 -44.80 -31.99 5.02
C PRO A 81 -45.17 -31.11 3.75
N PRO A 82 -44.77 -31.38 2.47
CA PRO A 82 -43.58 -32.02 1.86
C PRO A 82 -42.86 -31.18 0.76
N THR A 83 -41.64 -31.63 0.43
CA THR A 83 -40.84 -31.42 -0.78
C THR A 83 -41.42 -32.10 -2.04
N LYS A 84 -41.18 -31.52 -3.24
CA LYS A 84 -41.22 -32.24 -4.53
C LYS A 84 -39.95 -32.03 -5.35
N VAL A 85 -39.32 -33.16 -5.64
CA VAL A 85 -38.29 -33.40 -6.65
C VAL A 85 -38.98 -33.70 -7.98
N LEU A 86 -38.39 -33.30 -9.11
CA LEU A 86 -38.73 -33.82 -10.44
C LEU A 86 -37.44 -34.26 -11.14
N LYS A 87 -37.44 -35.52 -11.62
CA LYS A 87 -36.47 -36.12 -12.52
C LYS A 87 -37.22 -36.67 -13.74
N GLU A 88 -36.61 -36.42 -14.90
CA GLU A 88 -36.56 -37.17 -16.17
C GLU A 88 -37.83 -37.75 -16.81
N GLY A 89 -37.96 -37.46 -18.10
CA GLY A 89 -38.79 -38.19 -19.06
C GLY A 89 -38.20 -38.06 -20.47
N SER A 90 -37.69 -39.18 -20.97
CA SER A 90 -37.17 -39.40 -22.32
C SER A 90 -38.30 -39.70 -23.32
N GLU A 91 -38.30 -39.10 -24.51
CA GLU A 91 -38.96 -39.67 -25.69
C GLU A 91 -38.12 -39.46 -26.96
N LYS A 92 -37.90 -40.56 -27.69
CA LYS A 92 -37.32 -40.63 -29.03
C LYS A 92 -38.40 -40.34 -30.08
N ARG A 93 -38.05 -39.63 -31.17
CA ARG A 93 -38.34 -40.04 -32.57
C ARG A 93 -37.68 -39.16 -33.63
N THR A 94 -36.88 -39.84 -34.47
CA THR A 94 -36.71 -39.71 -35.94
C THR A 94 -36.24 -38.39 -36.57
N GLY A 95 -34.95 -38.35 -36.89
CA GLY A 95 -34.40 -38.29 -38.25
C GLY A 95 -34.78 -37.12 -39.17
N GLN A 96 -33.85 -36.18 -39.36
CA GLN A 96 -33.53 -35.62 -40.68
C GLN A 96 -32.12 -35.01 -40.66
N GLU A 97 -31.27 -35.50 -41.55
CA GLU A 97 -29.90 -35.08 -41.79
C GLU A 97 -29.85 -33.64 -42.29
N LYS A 98 -29.03 -32.80 -41.64
CA LYS A 98 -28.42 -31.62 -42.24
C LYS A 98 -26.98 -31.53 -41.73
N GLU A 99 -26.04 -31.65 -42.66
CA GLU A 99 -24.63 -31.35 -42.47
C GLU A 99 -24.50 -29.87 -42.11
N ASP A 100 -24.27 -29.56 -40.84
CA ASP A 100 -23.74 -28.27 -40.41
C ASP A 100 -22.29 -28.50 -39.97
N THR A 101 -21.39 -27.95 -40.77
CA THR A 101 -19.96 -27.85 -40.53
C THR A 101 -19.68 -27.30 -39.15
N HIS A 102 -19.02 -28.10 -38.30
CA HIS A 102 -18.44 -27.63 -37.04
C HIS A 102 -17.39 -26.55 -37.33
N GLU A 103 -17.79 -25.29 -37.24
CA GLU A 103 -16.85 -24.20 -36.96
C GLU A 103 -16.33 -24.42 -35.53
N THR A 104 -15.11 -24.94 -35.46
CA THR A 104 -14.33 -24.96 -34.24
C THR A 104 -13.93 -23.51 -33.96
N GLU A 105 -14.50 -22.92 -32.90
CA GLU A 105 -14.00 -21.67 -32.33
C GLU A 105 -12.58 -21.91 -31.81
N THR A 106 -11.60 -21.77 -32.70
CA THR A 106 -10.21 -21.60 -32.32
C THR A 106 -10.10 -20.29 -31.56
N GLN A 107 -9.87 -20.37 -30.24
CA GLN A 107 -9.31 -19.25 -29.50
C GLN A 107 -7.99 -18.85 -30.17
N ASP A 108 -8.04 -17.77 -30.95
CA ASP A 108 -6.93 -17.26 -31.73
C ASP A 108 -5.88 -16.65 -30.77
N TYR A 109 -4.92 -17.47 -30.35
CA TYR A 109 -3.77 -16.98 -29.60
C TYR A 109 -2.93 -16.13 -30.56
N PRO A 110 -2.71 -14.84 -30.27
CA PRO A 110 -2.02 -13.96 -31.20
C PRO A 110 -0.61 -14.48 -31.47
N SER A 111 -0.23 -14.52 -32.75
CA SER A 111 1.09 -14.99 -33.14
C SER A 111 2.19 -14.12 -32.53
N ARG A 112 3.40 -14.69 -32.34
CA ARG A 112 4.54 -13.96 -31.76
C ARG A 112 4.83 -12.63 -32.48
N VAL A 113 4.65 -12.61 -33.80
CA VAL A 113 4.78 -11.40 -34.63
C VAL A 113 3.73 -10.34 -34.29
N GLN A 114 2.49 -10.74 -34.03
CA GLN A 114 1.43 -9.81 -33.61
C GLN A 114 1.70 -9.24 -32.21
N ILE A 115 2.23 -10.05 -31.29
CA ILE A 115 2.65 -9.61 -29.95
C ILE A 115 3.77 -8.58 -30.07
N ASP A 116 4.82 -8.87 -30.82
CA ASP A 116 5.95 -7.95 -31.04
C ASP A 116 5.51 -6.63 -31.67
N THR A 117 4.55 -6.68 -32.60
CA THR A 117 4.00 -5.48 -33.25
C THR A 117 3.19 -4.64 -32.26
N ARG A 118 2.36 -5.28 -31.42
CA ARG A 118 1.61 -4.59 -30.36
C ARG A 118 2.55 -3.96 -29.34
N LEU A 119 3.62 -4.65 -28.93
CA LEU A 119 4.62 -4.14 -28.00
C LEU A 119 5.37 -2.93 -28.57
N LYS A 120 5.79 -2.97 -29.84
CA LYS A 120 6.41 -1.82 -30.51
C LYS A 120 5.49 -0.60 -30.55
N SER A 121 4.22 -0.82 -30.88
CA SER A 121 3.21 0.26 -30.87
C SER A 121 2.98 0.82 -29.46
N LEU A 122 2.93 -0.06 -28.46
CA LEU A 122 2.80 0.35 -27.06
C LEU A 122 4.02 1.15 -26.59
N ARG A 123 5.25 0.74 -26.93
CA ARG A 123 6.46 1.51 -26.62
C ARG A 123 6.39 2.90 -27.23
N ALA A 124 6.06 3.00 -28.52
CA ALA A 124 5.95 4.29 -29.21
C ALA A 124 4.90 5.22 -28.57
N SER A 125 3.78 4.68 -28.07
CA SER A 125 2.77 5.49 -27.38
C SER A 125 3.27 6.02 -26.02
N TRP A 126 4.08 5.24 -25.30
CA TRP A 126 4.71 5.65 -24.05
C TRP A 126 5.87 6.63 -24.25
N GLU A 127 6.64 6.52 -25.33
CA GLU A 127 7.68 7.50 -25.69
C GLU A 127 7.08 8.89 -25.99
N GLY A 128 5.89 8.93 -26.59
CA GLY A 128 5.16 10.18 -26.84
C GLY A 128 4.38 10.71 -25.62
N SER A 129 4.31 9.95 -24.53
CA SER A 129 3.51 10.32 -23.37
C SER A 129 4.15 11.44 -22.57
N LYS A 130 3.34 12.43 -22.22
CA LYS A 130 3.75 13.58 -21.41
C LYS A 130 3.04 13.52 -20.07
N PHE A 131 3.74 13.86 -19.00
CA PHE A 131 3.15 13.98 -17.67
C PHE A 131 3.29 15.41 -17.17
N ARG A 132 2.25 15.85 -16.47
CA ARG A 132 2.28 17.06 -15.65
C ARG A 132 2.49 16.67 -14.20
N LEU A 133 3.40 17.36 -13.53
CA LEU A 133 3.67 17.18 -12.11
C LEU A 133 2.94 18.25 -11.30
N ARG A 134 2.38 17.85 -10.17
CA ARG A 134 1.83 18.77 -9.17
C ARG A 134 2.35 18.39 -7.80
N LEU A 135 3.03 19.33 -7.19
CA LEU A 135 3.55 19.21 -5.85
C LEU A 135 2.41 19.41 -4.83
N LEU A 136 2.34 18.53 -3.85
CA LEU A 136 1.42 18.61 -2.72
C LEU A 136 2.23 19.01 -1.47
N GLU A 137 2.35 20.32 -1.22
CA GLU A 137 3.12 20.85 -0.09
C GLU A 137 2.29 20.86 1.20
N GLY A 138 2.86 20.38 2.30
CA GLY A 138 2.24 20.54 3.63
C GLY A 138 2.65 19.52 4.70
N HIS A 139 3.23 18.38 4.32
CA HIS A 139 3.88 17.48 5.27
C HIS A 139 5.21 18.06 5.77
N ASN A 140 5.54 17.80 7.04
CA ASN A 140 6.76 18.32 7.68
C ASN A 140 7.87 17.28 7.83
N ASP A 141 7.63 16.04 7.40
CA ASP A 141 8.59 14.93 7.40
C ASP A 141 8.22 13.94 6.27
N LEU A 142 9.02 12.86 6.13
CA LEU A 142 8.87 11.83 5.11
C LEU A 142 7.44 11.31 4.98
N VAL A 143 6.92 11.34 3.77
CA VAL A 143 5.69 10.66 3.38
C VAL A 143 6.01 9.19 3.15
N THR A 144 5.47 8.35 4.02
CA THR A 144 5.77 6.92 4.13
C THR A 144 4.75 6.07 3.38
N CYS A 145 3.53 6.57 3.18
CA CYS A 145 2.45 5.83 2.53
C CYS A 145 1.45 6.77 1.86
N VAL A 146 0.81 6.26 0.81
CA VAL A 146 -0.15 7.03 0.01
C VAL A 146 -1.19 6.11 -0.61
N VAL A 147 -2.43 6.60 -0.70
CA VAL A 147 -3.54 5.92 -1.37
C VAL A 147 -4.37 6.92 -2.16
N ALA A 148 -4.94 6.48 -3.29
CA ALA A 148 -5.88 7.27 -4.07
C ALA A 148 -7.32 6.85 -3.75
N VAL A 149 -8.20 7.83 -3.54
CA VAL A 149 -9.63 7.62 -3.28
C VAL A 149 -10.43 8.58 -4.15
N ASP A 150 -11.12 8.05 -5.16
CA ASP A 150 -11.85 8.84 -6.15
C ASP A 150 -10.95 9.93 -6.79
N ASN A 151 -11.23 11.22 -6.56
CA ASN A 151 -10.41 12.35 -7.04
C ASN A 151 -9.47 12.94 -5.96
N MET A 152 -9.29 12.22 -4.86
CA MET A 152 -8.45 12.62 -3.74
C MET A 152 -7.23 11.71 -3.63
N VAL A 153 -6.18 12.28 -3.05
CA VAL A 153 -5.03 11.53 -2.56
C VAL A 153 -5.04 11.65 -1.04
N VAL A 154 -4.75 10.55 -0.36
CA VAL A 154 -4.54 10.54 1.09
C VAL A 154 -3.14 10.06 1.37
N SER A 155 -2.40 10.82 2.17
CA SER A 155 -0.99 10.55 2.50
C SER A 155 -0.79 10.46 4.00
N GLY A 156 0.10 9.56 4.40
CA GLY A 156 0.55 9.39 5.78
C GLY A 156 2.04 9.71 5.87
N SER A 157 2.44 10.35 6.96
CA SER A 157 3.81 10.80 7.15
C SER A 157 4.34 10.45 8.54
N ARG A 158 5.67 10.44 8.63
CA ARG A 158 6.40 10.40 9.89
C ARG A 158 6.11 11.62 10.79
N ASP A 159 5.56 12.69 10.23
CA ASP A 159 5.08 13.86 10.99
C ASP A 159 3.82 13.60 11.84
N THR A 160 3.38 12.34 11.95
CA THR A 160 2.21 11.86 12.71
C THR A 160 0.85 12.22 12.12
N THR A 161 0.82 12.84 10.93
CA THR A 161 -0.42 13.28 10.31
C THR A 161 -0.82 12.40 9.12
N VAL A 162 -2.13 12.29 8.92
CA VAL A 162 -2.72 11.85 7.66
C VAL A 162 -3.36 13.06 7.01
N LYS A 163 -2.99 13.37 5.76
CA LYS A 163 -3.52 14.51 5.01
C LYS A 163 -4.32 14.06 3.80
N VAL A 164 -5.38 14.80 3.48
CA VAL A 164 -6.24 14.58 2.33
C VAL A 164 -6.06 15.73 1.36
N TRP A 165 -5.81 15.40 0.10
CA TRP A 165 -5.48 16.33 -0.96
C TRP A 165 -6.48 16.24 -2.09
N HIS A 166 -6.91 17.40 -2.59
CA HIS A 166 -7.70 17.45 -3.81
C HIS A 166 -6.77 17.54 -5.01
N VAL A 167 -6.79 16.49 -5.85
CA VAL A 167 -5.84 16.35 -6.95
C VAL A 167 -5.97 17.46 -8.02
N PRO A 168 -7.19 17.82 -8.49
CA PRO A 168 -7.34 18.86 -9.51
C PRO A 168 -6.80 20.25 -9.10
N THR A 169 -6.84 20.59 -7.82
CA THR A 169 -6.37 21.90 -7.32
C THR A 169 -5.00 21.84 -6.64
N ALA A 170 -4.48 20.64 -6.37
CA ALA A 170 -3.26 20.42 -5.59
C ALA A 170 -3.29 21.10 -4.20
N THR A 171 -4.47 21.14 -3.57
CA THR A 171 -4.67 21.78 -2.26
C THR A 171 -4.94 20.75 -1.18
N GLU A 172 -4.36 20.97 0.00
CA GLU A 172 -4.76 20.27 1.22
C GLU A 172 -6.23 20.59 1.54
N GLN A 173 -7.04 19.54 1.66
CA GLN A 173 -8.45 19.64 2.05
C GLN A 173 -8.62 19.43 3.55
N ARG A 174 -7.90 18.45 4.11
CA ARG A 174 -7.98 18.09 5.53
C ARG A 174 -6.66 17.58 6.06
N ASN A 175 -6.44 17.86 7.35
CA ASN A 175 -5.47 17.17 8.19
C ASN A 175 -6.25 16.33 9.21
N LEU A 176 -6.17 15.01 9.07
CA LEU A 176 -6.90 14.07 9.91
C LEU A 176 -6.24 13.89 11.29
N GLY A 177 -4.97 14.29 11.45
CA GLY A 177 -4.24 14.34 12.72
C GLY A 177 -4.36 13.08 13.60
N GLY A 178 -4.13 13.23 14.90
CA GLY A 178 -4.58 12.27 15.92
C GLY A 178 -3.69 11.07 16.23
N HIS A 179 -2.79 10.64 15.34
CA HIS A 179 -1.75 9.67 15.70
C HIS A 179 -0.69 10.33 16.61
N SER A 180 -0.10 9.56 17.53
CA SER A 180 1.01 10.01 18.39
C SER A 180 2.38 9.52 17.91
N GLY A 181 2.39 8.71 16.85
CA GLY A 181 3.57 8.18 16.18
C GLY A 181 3.47 8.36 14.67
N GLY A 182 4.58 8.10 13.97
CA GLY A 182 4.63 8.19 12.51
C GLY A 182 3.65 7.21 11.86
N VAL A 183 2.89 7.69 10.87
CA VAL A 183 2.00 6.86 10.07
C VAL A 183 2.87 6.02 9.13
N THR A 184 2.63 4.73 9.02
CA THR A 184 3.47 3.79 8.25
C THR A 184 2.74 3.23 7.04
N CYS A 185 1.42 3.08 7.12
CA CYS A 185 0.62 2.48 6.07
C CYS A 185 -0.79 3.08 6.01
N LEU A 186 -1.37 3.04 4.80
CA LEU A 186 -2.71 3.51 4.51
C LEU A 186 -3.41 2.52 3.59
N PHE A 187 -4.74 2.42 3.75
CA PHE A 187 -5.58 1.67 2.83
C PHE A 187 -6.96 2.31 2.70
N ALA A 188 -7.56 2.21 1.52
CA ALA A 188 -8.90 2.67 1.24
C ALA A 188 -9.81 1.46 0.94
N PRO A 189 -10.75 1.12 1.84
CA PRO A 189 -11.69 0.02 1.62
C PRO A 189 -12.57 0.25 0.39
N LEU A 190 -13.09 -0.84 -0.18
CA LEU A 190 -14.00 -0.76 -1.32
C LEU A 190 -15.30 -0.01 -0.92
N PRO A 191 -15.98 0.67 -1.88
CA PRO A 191 -17.18 1.46 -1.59
C PRO A 191 -18.32 0.69 -0.91
N GLU A 192 -18.43 -0.61 -1.14
CA GLU A 192 -19.45 -1.45 -0.50
C GLU A 192 -19.23 -1.57 1.02
N TYR A 193 -18.01 -1.85 1.45
CA TYR A 193 -17.63 -1.93 2.86
C TYR A 193 -17.72 -0.56 3.54
N CYS A 194 -17.37 0.51 2.81
CA CYS A 194 -17.62 1.87 3.27
C CYS A 194 -19.11 2.11 3.51
N ARG A 195 -19.99 1.69 2.59
CA ARG A 195 -21.45 1.87 2.75
C ARG A 195 -22.00 1.14 3.98
N ARG A 196 -21.53 -0.08 4.25
CA ARG A 196 -21.95 -0.86 5.45
C ARG A 196 -21.55 -0.14 6.74
N LEU A 197 -20.29 0.30 6.85
CA LEU A 197 -19.81 1.05 8.02
C LEU A 197 -20.49 2.42 8.14
N ALA A 198 -20.72 3.12 7.03
CA ALA A 198 -21.44 4.40 7.04
C ALA A 198 -22.86 4.22 7.59
N ARG A 199 -23.57 3.16 7.20
CA ARG A 199 -24.91 2.86 7.70
C ARG A 199 -24.90 2.57 9.20
N SER A 200 -23.94 1.78 9.71
CA SER A 200 -23.85 1.48 11.13
C SER A 200 -23.49 2.72 11.98
N LEU A 201 -22.79 3.69 11.38
CA LEU A 201 -22.44 4.98 11.99
C LEU A 201 -23.47 6.09 11.73
N SER A 202 -24.57 5.82 11.02
CA SER A 202 -25.56 6.83 10.60
C SER A 202 -24.96 8.00 9.79
N LEU A 203 -23.95 7.70 8.95
CA LEU A 203 -23.32 8.63 8.01
C LEU A 203 -23.94 8.51 6.61
N ASN A 204 -23.53 9.39 5.70
CA ASN A 204 -23.94 9.35 4.29
C ASN A 204 -23.51 8.03 3.62
N GLU A 205 -24.38 7.38 2.83
CA GLU A 205 -24.04 6.14 2.12
C GLU A 205 -22.91 6.29 1.08
N LYS A 206 -22.62 7.53 0.66
CA LYS A 206 -21.47 7.86 -0.20
C LYS A 206 -20.18 8.12 0.58
N GLU A 207 -20.20 8.02 1.91
CA GLU A 207 -19.01 8.19 2.74
C GLU A 207 -17.89 7.27 2.27
N ARG A 208 -16.67 7.79 2.34
CA ARG A 208 -15.45 7.04 2.08
C ARG A 208 -14.65 7.01 3.34
N PHE A 209 -14.02 5.88 3.61
CA PHE A 209 -13.14 5.72 4.76
C PHE A 209 -11.71 5.50 4.30
N VAL A 210 -10.78 5.89 5.15
CA VAL A 210 -9.37 5.50 5.05
C VAL A 210 -8.96 4.85 6.36
N ILE A 211 -8.18 3.78 6.24
CA ILE A 211 -7.56 3.07 7.34
C ILE A 211 -6.10 3.51 7.39
N SER A 212 -5.59 3.91 8.56
CA SER A 212 -4.19 4.23 8.78
C SER A 212 -3.60 3.35 9.88
N GLY A 213 -2.38 2.87 9.67
CA GLY A 213 -1.56 2.20 10.69
C GLY A 213 -0.37 3.07 11.07
N SER A 214 0.05 2.98 12.33
CA SER A 214 1.09 3.83 12.89
C SER A 214 2.00 3.07 13.86
N VAL A 215 3.18 3.64 14.08
CA VAL A 215 4.12 3.21 15.12
C VAL A 215 3.56 3.41 16.53
N ASP A 216 2.47 4.19 16.69
CA ASP A 216 1.77 4.31 17.98
C ASP A 216 0.91 3.10 18.38
N CYS A 217 1.08 1.97 17.69
CA CYS A 217 0.35 0.73 17.90
C CYS A 217 -1.17 0.86 17.68
N THR A 218 -1.61 1.84 16.89
CA THR A 218 -3.03 1.99 16.53
C THR A 218 -3.27 1.85 15.04
N VAL A 219 -4.41 1.24 14.73
CA VAL A 219 -5.08 1.37 13.44
C VAL A 219 -6.28 2.31 13.62
N ARG A 220 -6.39 3.34 12.79
CA ARG A 220 -7.48 4.30 12.84
C ARG A 220 -8.27 4.28 11.54
N ILE A 221 -9.58 4.50 11.68
CA ILE A 221 -10.51 4.58 10.55
C ILE A 221 -11.11 5.98 10.53
N TRP A 222 -10.94 6.66 9.41
CA TRP A 222 -11.29 8.07 9.24
C TRP A 222 -12.43 8.21 8.25
N ALA A 223 -13.48 8.94 8.64
CA ALA A 223 -14.50 9.39 7.69
C ALA A 223 -13.92 10.55 6.86
N LEU A 224 -13.77 10.37 5.55
CA LEU A 224 -13.11 11.36 4.70
C LEU A 224 -13.90 12.66 4.60
N SER A 225 -15.24 12.64 4.67
CA SER A 225 -16.05 13.85 4.52
C SER A 225 -16.03 14.76 5.74
N THR A 226 -15.89 14.19 6.94
CA THR A 226 -15.84 14.95 8.20
C THR A 226 -14.40 15.17 8.68
N GLY A 227 -13.50 14.29 8.27
CA GLY A 227 -12.12 14.21 8.76
C GLY A 227 -11.99 13.62 10.17
N LEU A 228 -13.07 13.04 10.71
CA LEU A 228 -13.09 12.51 12.06
C LEU A 228 -12.61 11.06 12.11
N CYS A 229 -11.88 10.71 13.17
CA CYS A 229 -11.62 9.33 13.53
C CYS A 229 -12.91 8.70 14.05
N VAL A 230 -13.48 7.74 13.33
CA VAL A 230 -14.73 7.07 13.72
C VAL A 230 -14.50 5.79 14.51
N LYS A 231 -13.34 5.14 14.32
CA LYS A 231 -12.94 3.92 15.03
C LYS A 231 -11.42 3.93 15.22
N SER A 232 -10.98 3.32 16.31
CA SER A 232 -9.58 3.09 16.62
C SER A 232 -9.41 1.68 17.17
N ILE A 233 -8.42 0.96 16.68
CA ILE A 233 -8.02 -0.38 17.11
C ILE A 233 -6.63 -0.26 17.71
N TYR A 234 -6.39 -0.89 18.85
CA TYR A 234 -5.07 -1.00 19.45
C TYR A 234 -4.49 -2.39 19.17
N THR A 235 -3.35 -2.44 18.48
CA THR A 235 -2.72 -3.67 17.97
C THR A 235 -1.62 -4.22 18.88
N PHE A 236 -1.38 -3.58 20.03
CA PHE A 236 -0.30 -3.89 20.99
C PHE A 236 1.14 -3.77 20.46
N ASN A 237 1.38 -3.93 19.16
CA ASN A 237 2.67 -3.76 18.48
C ASN A 237 2.55 -2.63 17.44
N ALA A 238 3.68 -2.02 17.10
CA ALA A 238 3.72 -1.01 16.05
C ALA A 238 3.21 -1.59 14.73
N VAL A 239 2.30 -0.87 14.07
CA VAL A 239 1.79 -1.30 12.76
C VAL A 239 2.79 -0.85 11.71
N SER A 240 3.41 -1.80 11.01
CA SER A 240 4.38 -1.51 9.95
C SER A 240 3.71 -1.47 8.57
N THR A 241 2.69 -2.28 8.36
CA THR A 241 1.95 -2.40 7.10
C THR A 241 0.53 -2.90 7.35
N LEU A 242 -0.40 -2.64 6.43
CA LEU A 242 -1.76 -3.17 6.47
C LEU A 242 -2.35 -3.36 5.08
N CYS A 243 -3.32 -4.26 4.96
CA CYS A 243 -4.18 -4.39 3.80
C CYS A 243 -5.62 -4.71 4.22
N PHE A 244 -6.58 -4.55 3.31
CA PHE A 244 -7.96 -4.97 3.50
C PHE A 244 -8.29 -6.16 2.61
N VAL A 245 -9.00 -7.14 3.15
CA VAL A 245 -9.45 -8.32 2.42
C VAL A 245 -10.97 -8.26 2.29
N PRO A 246 -11.51 -8.15 1.06
CA PRO A 246 -12.95 -8.01 0.83
C PRO A 246 -13.68 -9.36 0.80
N GLU A 247 -13.43 -10.22 1.80
CA GLU A 247 -14.10 -11.52 1.95
C GLU A 247 -15.16 -11.48 3.06
N GLY A 248 -16.38 -11.93 2.76
CA GLY A 248 -17.50 -11.93 3.71
C GLY A 248 -17.86 -10.53 4.22
N GLU A 249 -17.69 -10.30 5.52
CA GLU A 249 -17.87 -8.99 6.15
C GLU A 249 -16.62 -8.10 6.10
N GLY A 250 -15.51 -8.63 5.59
CA GLY A 250 -14.27 -7.91 5.39
C GLY A 250 -13.33 -7.99 6.59
N PHE A 251 -12.04 -7.97 6.29
CA PHE A 251 -10.99 -8.07 7.30
C PHE A 251 -9.91 -7.01 7.08
N ILE A 252 -9.44 -6.42 8.17
CA ILE A 252 -8.20 -5.66 8.20
C ILE A 252 -7.09 -6.63 8.59
N VAL A 253 -6.03 -6.71 7.78
CA VAL A 253 -4.85 -7.49 8.12
C VAL A 253 -3.71 -6.53 8.39
N THR A 254 -3.07 -6.66 9.54
CA THR A 254 -1.96 -5.79 9.99
C THR A 254 -0.68 -6.60 10.12
N GLY A 255 0.44 -6.00 9.73
CA GLY A 255 1.79 -6.49 9.96
C GLY A 255 2.46 -5.64 11.04
N SER A 256 3.32 -6.26 11.83
CA SER A 256 4.10 -5.59 12.88
C SER A 256 5.60 -5.62 12.61
N ASP A 257 6.31 -4.74 13.31
CA ASP A 257 7.78 -4.72 13.41
C ASP A 257 8.37 -6.01 14.01
N GLY A 258 7.60 -6.71 14.84
CA GLY A 258 7.95 -8.00 15.42
C GLY A 258 7.53 -9.21 14.60
N GLY A 259 7.24 -9.07 13.30
CA GLY A 259 6.93 -10.20 12.40
C GLY A 259 5.58 -10.89 12.62
N LYS A 260 4.70 -10.31 13.45
CA LYS A 260 3.32 -10.80 13.60
C LYS A 260 2.44 -10.27 12.48
N VAL A 261 1.55 -11.13 12.01
CA VAL A 261 0.40 -10.79 11.17
C VAL A 261 -0.86 -11.02 11.98
N GLU A 262 -1.71 -10.00 12.06
CA GLU A 262 -2.95 -10.02 12.84
C GLU A 262 -4.14 -9.71 11.94
N VAL A 263 -5.28 -10.32 12.24
CA VAL A 263 -6.52 -10.18 11.49
C VAL A 263 -7.58 -9.58 12.39
N TRP A 264 -8.26 -8.56 11.91
CA TRP A 264 -9.30 -7.85 12.62
C TRP A 264 -10.57 -7.84 11.79
N SER A 265 -11.71 -8.17 12.40
CA SER A 265 -13.01 -8.08 11.74
C SER A 265 -13.34 -6.63 11.43
N TRP A 266 -13.75 -6.34 10.20
CA TRP A 266 -14.17 -5.00 9.80
C TRP A 266 -15.45 -4.54 10.50
N ASP A 267 -16.35 -5.45 10.88
CA ASP A 267 -17.61 -5.07 11.52
C ASP A 267 -17.43 -4.83 13.02
N SER A 268 -16.82 -5.78 13.72
CA SER A 268 -16.70 -5.74 15.19
C SER A 268 -15.47 -4.97 15.67
N MET A 269 -14.48 -4.76 14.78
CA MET A 269 -13.15 -4.22 15.11
C MET A 269 -12.39 -5.09 16.13
N GLN A 270 -12.77 -6.35 16.29
CA GLN A 270 -12.10 -7.29 17.20
C GLN A 270 -11.03 -8.11 16.47
N ASN A 271 -9.98 -8.47 17.21
CA ASN A 271 -8.96 -9.39 16.72
C ASN A 271 -9.57 -10.79 16.54
N CYS A 272 -9.47 -11.34 15.34
CA CYS A 272 -9.88 -12.70 15.03
C CYS A 272 -8.71 -13.67 15.19
N GLN A 273 -7.50 -13.25 14.83
CA GLN A 273 -6.32 -14.12 14.82
C GLN A 273 -5.04 -13.29 14.91
N SER A 274 -4.02 -13.85 15.57
CA SER A 274 -2.66 -13.33 15.61
C SER A 274 -1.67 -14.47 15.36
N VAL A 275 -0.81 -14.33 14.37
CA VAL A 275 0.17 -15.33 13.96
C VAL A 275 1.56 -14.71 13.88
N LYS A 276 2.57 -15.35 14.47
CA LYS A 276 3.98 -15.04 14.19
C LYS A 276 4.29 -15.57 12.80
N ALA A 277 4.27 -14.68 11.82
CA ALA A 277 4.35 -15.01 10.41
C ALA A 277 5.80 -15.10 9.93
N HIS A 278 6.64 -14.22 10.45
CA HIS A 278 8.01 -13.95 10.02
C HIS A 278 8.92 -13.75 11.23
N GLU A 279 10.23 -13.92 11.06
CA GLU A 279 11.18 -13.75 12.17
C GLU A 279 11.47 -12.27 12.43
N ASP A 280 11.43 -11.45 11.38
CA ASP A 280 11.65 -10.00 11.42
C ASP A 280 10.38 -9.21 11.00
N SER A 281 10.46 -7.89 10.95
CA SER A 281 9.39 -6.94 10.62
C SER A 281 8.65 -7.32 9.34
N VAL A 282 7.31 -7.37 9.41
CA VAL A 282 6.47 -7.47 8.21
C VAL A 282 6.50 -6.12 7.51
N THR A 283 7.21 -6.02 6.39
CA THR A 283 7.44 -4.74 5.69
C THR A 283 6.37 -4.42 4.66
N THR A 284 5.63 -5.42 4.19
CA THR A 284 4.57 -5.24 3.20
C THR A 284 3.45 -6.27 3.34
N LEU A 285 2.22 -5.81 3.09
CA LEU A 285 1.02 -6.63 2.98
C LEU A 285 0.23 -6.18 1.75
N GLN A 286 -0.19 -7.13 0.92
CA GLN A 286 -1.10 -6.89 -0.21
C GLN A 286 -2.15 -8.00 -0.26
N SER A 287 -3.34 -7.66 -0.73
CA SER A 287 -4.43 -8.61 -0.94
C SER A 287 -4.78 -8.73 -2.43
N GLN A 288 -5.14 -9.94 -2.86
CA GLN A 288 -5.70 -10.19 -4.20
C GLN A 288 -6.85 -11.18 -4.07
N GLY A 289 -8.08 -10.66 -3.95
CA GLY A 289 -9.25 -11.47 -3.62
C GLY A 289 -9.13 -12.07 -2.21
N PRO A 290 -9.28 -13.40 -2.04
CA PRO A 290 -9.11 -14.05 -0.74
C PRO A 290 -7.65 -14.25 -0.32
N LEU A 291 -6.70 -14.01 -1.24
CA LEU A 291 -5.28 -14.22 -0.95
C LEU A 291 -4.66 -13.00 -0.29
N VAL A 292 -3.82 -13.24 0.70
CA VAL A 292 -2.97 -12.24 1.35
C VAL A 292 -1.51 -12.62 1.14
N PHE A 293 -0.70 -11.62 0.78
CA PHE A 293 0.73 -11.76 0.59
C PHE A 293 1.44 -10.91 1.63
N SER A 294 2.27 -11.54 2.46
CA SER A 294 3.08 -10.86 3.46
C SER A 294 4.55 -10.99 3.11
N GLY A 295 5.25 -9.87 3.04
CA GLY A 295 6.69 -9.80 2.85
C GLY A 295 7.37 -9.27 4.11
N SER A 296 8.55 -9.80 4.39
CA SER A 296 9.31 -9.49 5.60
C SER A 296 10.69 -8.95 5.28
N ALA A 297 11.20 -8.20 6.25
CA ALA A 297 12.54 -7.69 6.33
C ALA A 297 13.59 -8.83 6.36
N ASP A 298 13.20 -10.03 6.81
CA ASP A 298 14.00 -11.27 6.73
C ASP A 298 14.14 -11.83 5.29
N GLY A 299 13.51 -11.19 4.30
CA GLY A 299 13.51 -11.61 2.90
C GLY A 299 12.47 -12.67 2.55
N GLY A 300 11.72 -13.17 3.54
CA GLY A 300 10.68 -14.16 3.38
C GLY A 300 9.37 -13.58 2.81
N VAL A 301 8.66 -14.43 2.08
CA VAL A 301 7.31 -14.18 1.57
C VAL A 301 6.41 -15.33 1.98
N SER A 302 5.31 -15.01 2.66
CA SER A 302 4.25 -15.97 2.99
C SER A 302 2.97 -15.62 2.24
N VAL A 303 2.29 -16.64 1.71
CA VAL A 303 1.00 -16.54 1.02
C VAL A 303 -0.06 -17.23 1.87
N TRP A 304 -1.17 -16.53 2.06
CA TRP A 304 -2.26 -16.94 2.91
C TRP A 304 -3.58 -16.90 2.15
N GLU A 305 -4.53 -17.73 2.54
CA GLU A 305 -5.92 -17.69 2.11
C GLU A 305 -6.80 -17.26 3.29
N VAL A 306 -7.77 -16.38 3.02
CA VAL A 306 -8.73 -15.90 4.01
C VAL A 306 -10.06 -16.66 3.88
N HIS A 307 -10.42 -17.38 4.94
CA HIS A 307 -11.70 -18.08 5.07
C HIS A 307 -12.62 -17.31 6.02
N HIS A 308 -13.61 -16.60 5.46
CA HIS A 308 -14.51 -15.72 6.20
C HIS A 308 -15.40 -16.43 7.24
N SER A 309 -15.62 -17.75 7.10
CA SER A 309 -16.43 -18.56 8.02
C SER A 309 -15.63 -19.19 9.15
N SER A 310 -14.29 -19.10 9.11
CA SER A 310 -13.39 -19.68 10.11
C SER A 310 -13.17 -18.72 11.28
N PRO A 311 -13.11 -19.21 12.54
CA PRO A 311 -12.67 -18.39 13.67
C PRO A 311 -11.21 -17.95 13.55
N ALA A 312 -10.39 -18.72 12.83
CA ALA A 312 -9.03 -18.36 12.44
C ALA A 312 -9.01 -18.14 10.91
N PRO A 313 -9.32 -16.91 10.44
CA PRO A 313 -9.56 -16.65 9.03
C PRO A 313 -8.34 -16.86 8.13
N LEU A 314 -7.12 -16.63 8.61
CA LEU A 314 -5.91 -16.85 7.82
C LEU A 314 -5.43 -18.30 7.90
N GLN A 315 -5.41 -18.95 6.74
CA GLN A 315 -4.72 -20.21 6.51
C GLN A 315 -3.48 -19.97 5.66
N ILE A 316 -2.36 -20.60 6.01
CA ILE A 316 -1.15 -20.49 5.21
C ILE A 316 -1.17 -21.47 4.04
N LEU A 317 -0.84 -20.99 2.85
CA LEU A 317 -0.69 -21.80 1.64
C LEU A 317 0.78 -22.11 1.36
N HIS A 318 1.64 -21.09 1.35
CA HIS A 318 3.06 -21.22 1.04
C HIS A 318 3.93 -20.32 1.91
N ARG A 319 5.16 -20.78 2.18
CA ARG A 319 6.24 -20.00 2.79
C ARG A 319 7.50 -20.12 1.95
N TRP A 320 8.05 -18.99 1.57
CA TRP A 320 9.29 -18.88 0.84
C TRP A 320 10.25 -18.06 1.69
N SER A 321 11.37 -18.65 2.09
CA SER A 321 12.43 -17.95 2.82
C SER A 321 13.30 -17.13 1.87
N SER A 322 14.21 -16.32 2.44
CA SER A 322 15.22 -15.55 1.72
C SER A 322 16.08 -16.37 0.75
N CYS A 323 16.29 -17.67 1.01
CA CYS A 323 17.05 -18.52 0.09
C CYS A 323 16.29 -18.78 -1.22
N VAL A 324 14.96 -18.85 -1.19
CA VAL A 324 14.16 -19.05 -2.40
C VAL A 324 13.89 -17.72 -3.09
N THR A 325 13.47 -16.70 -2.35
CA THR A 325 13.18 -15.38 -2.91
C THR A 325 14.45 -14.67 -3.39
N GLY A 326 15.63 -15.11 -2.91
CA GLY A 326 16.91 -14.42 -3.04
C GLY A 326 16.93 -13.05 -2.34
N CYS A 327 15.85 -12.65 -1.67
CA CYS A 327 15.69 -11.36 -1.02
C CYS A 327 16.33 -11.43 0.36
N GLY A 328 17.05 -10.39 0.77
CA GLY A 328 17.83 -10.38 2.01
C GLY A 328 19.32 -10.66 1.80
N SER A 329 20.11 -10.36 2.82
CA SER A 329 21.54 -10.68 2.93
C SER A 329 21.82 -11.03 4.40
N PRO A 330 22.50 -12.14 4.70
CA PRO A 330 22.85 -12.49 6.07
C PRO A 330 23.84 -11.50 6.72
N ASN A 331 24.50 -10.63 5.94
CA ASN A 331 25.63 -9.81 6.39
C ASN A 331 25.40 -8.29 6.33
N GLU A 332 24.22 -7.81 5.93
CA GLU A 332 23.94 -6.38 5.83
C GLU A 332 23.03 -5.92 6.98
N ALA A 333 23.56 -5.07 7.86
CA ALA A 333 22.87 -4.52 9.03
C ALA A 333 21.73 -3.52 8.68
N HIS A 334 21.41 -3.35 7.40
CA HIS A 334 20.26 -2.58 6.94
C HIS A 334 19.24 -3.55 6.37
N VAL A 335 18.39 -4.01 7.27
CA VAL A 335 17.26 -4.87 6.99
C VAL A 335 16.37 -4.19 5.94
N GLY A 336 16.35 -4.74 4.72
CA GLY A 336 15.73 -4.10 3.55
C GLY A 336 14.20 -4.07 3.66
N GLN A 337 13.59 -2.94 3.28
CA GLN A 337 12.15 -2.87 3.11
C GLN A 337 11.76 -3.68 1.86
N LEU A 338 11.14 -4.84 2.06
CA LEU A 338 10.60 -5.62 0.96
C LEU A 338 9.27 -4.98 0.53
N ALA A 339 9.16 -4.56 -0.72
CA ALA A 339 7.90 -4.19 -1.34
C ALA A 339 7.46 -5.30 -2.30
N LEU A 340 6.15 -5.58 -2.34
CA LEU A 340 5.60 -6.62 -3.20
C LEU A 340 4.36 -6.15 -3.94
N SER A 341 4.14 -6.73 -5.11
CA SER A 341 2.94 -6.52 -5.91
C SER A 341 2.50 -7.86 -6.51
N PRO A 342 1.41 -8.50 -6.02
CA PRO A 342 0.94 -9.77 -6.57
C PRO A 342 0.15 -9.57 -7.86
N ARG A 343 0.19 -10.59 -8.74
CA ARG A 343 -0.62 -10.67 -9.97
C ARG A 343 -0.82 -12.13 -10.37
N GLY A 344 -1.94 -12.69 -9.96
CA GLY A 344 -2.28 -14.08 -10.27
C GLY A 344 -1.26 -14.99 -9.59
N ASP A 345 -0.51 -15.77 -10.37
CA ASP A 345 0.48 -16.70 -9.83
C ASP A 345 1.87 -16.08 -9.60
N ARG A 346 2.05 -14.80 -9.96
CA ARG A 346 3.33 -14.08 -9.84
C ARG A 346 3.27 -13.06 -8.71
N VAL A 347 4.39 -12.89 -8.01
CA VAL A 347 4.63 -11.82 -7.05
C VAL A 347 5.88 -11.07 -7.48
N PHE A 348 5.73 -9.79 -7.81
CA PHE A 348 6.84 -8.90 -8.09
C PHE A 348 7.41 -8.41 -6.77
N LEU A 349 8.73 -8.52 -6.58
CA LEU A 349 9.44 -8.19 -5.34
C LEU A 349 10.51 -7.12 -5.62
N ALA A 350 10.54 -6.11 -4.76
CA ALA A 350 11.58 -5.09 -4.69
C ALA A 350 12.25 -5.16 -3.31
N ASP A 351 13.53 -5.48 -3.26
CA ASP A 351 14.30 -5.74 -2.03
C ASP A 351 15.39 -4.69 -1.77
N GLY A 352 15.26 -3.50 -2.36
CA GLY A 352 16.25 -2.43 -2.25
C GLY A 352 17.47 -2.61 -3.16
N LYS A 353 17.52 -3.65 -4.00
CA LYS A 353 18.59 -3.85 -5.00
C LYS A 353 18.19 -3.27 -6.37
N ALA A 354 19.14 -3.35 -7.30
CA ALA A 354 19.01 -2.85 -8.68
C ALA A 354 17.91 -3.55 -9.50
N ASN A 355 17.54 -4.78 -9.15
CA ASN A 355 16.64 -5.60 -9.96
C ASN A 355 15.35 -5.88 -9.21
N LEU A 356 14.28 -6.08 -9.96
CA LEU A 356 13.05 -6.69 -9.47
C LEU A 356 13.18 -8.21 -9.56
N LYS A 357 12.49 -8.91 -8.66
CA LYS A 357 12.33 -10.37 -8.75
C LYS A 357 10.88 -10.72 -8.99
N ILE A 358 10.67 -11.82 -9.70
CA ILE A 358 9.35 -12.34 -10.03
C ILE A 358 9.29 -13.76 -9.47
N LEU A 359 8.62 -13.90 -8.33
CA LEU A 359 8.37 -15.18 -7.69
C LEU A 359 7.07 -15.76 -8.25
N ASN A 360 7.10 -16.98 -8.78
CA ASN A 360 5.89 -17.77 -8.92
C ASN A 360 5.57 -18.37 -7.54
N TRP A 361 4.53 -17.88 -6.88
CA TRP A 361 4.30 -18.25 -5.48
C TRP A 361 3.78 -19.67 -5.30
N ARG A 362 3.28 -20.31 -6.37
CA ARG A 362 2.82 -21.70 -6.35
C ARG A 362 3.96 -22.69 -6.51
N THR A 363 4.91 -22.39 -7.40
CA THR A 363 6.04 -23.29 -7.72
C THR A 363 7.32 -22.95 -6.97
N GLY A 364 7.45 -21.73 -6.45
CA GLY A 364 8.69 -21.22 -5.85
C GLY A 364 9.73 -20.76 -6.87
N SER A 365 9.45 -20.86 -8.18
CA SER A 365 10.43 -20.47 -9.21
C SER A 365 10.61 -18.95 -9.21
N VAL A 366 11.86 -18.50 -9.20
CA VAL A 366 12.20 -17.07 -9.22
C VAL A 366 12.90 -16.70 -10.52
N SER A 367 12.53 -15.55 -11.06
CA SER A 367 13.20 -14.91 -12.18
C SER A 367 13.52 -13.46 -11.86
N ARG A 368 14.50 -12.90 -12.56
CA ARG A 368 15.01 -11.55 -12.36
C ARG A 368 14.56 -10.66 -13.52
N LEU A 369 14.13 -9.45 -13.18
CA LEU A 369 13.80 -8.40 -14.11
C LEU A 369 14.73 -7.21 -13.85
N ALA A 370 15.54 -6.86 -14.85
CA ALA A 370 16.42 -5.71 -14.76
C ALA A 370 15.61 -4.42 -14.62
N ASN A 371 15.83 -3.69 -13.52
CA ASN A 371 15.19 -2.40 -13.27
C ASN A 371 16.20 -1.25 -13.25
N HIS A 372 17.50 -1.53 -13.10
CA HIS A 372 18.56 -0.56 -13.25
C HIS A 372 19.61 -1.09 -14.21
N SER A 373 20.25 -0.18 -14.94
CA SER A 373 21.45 -0.49 -15.71
C SER A 373 22.73 -0.54 -14.85
N THR A 374 22.68 0.00 -13.63
CA THR A 374 23.82 0.13 -12.72
C THR A 374 23.63 -0.73 -11.47
N VAL A 375 24.74 -1.21 -10.91
CA VAL A 375 24.72 -1.97 -9.63
C VAL A 375 24.49 -1.08 -8.41
N ALA A 376 24.68 0.24 -8.54
CA ALA A 376 24.40 1.23 -7.50
C ALA A 376 22.91 1.60 -7.41
N GLY A 377 22.08 1.01 -8.26
CA GLY A 377 20.66 1.23 -8.33
C GLY A 377 19.89 0.61 -7.18
N VAL A 378 18.89 1.34 -6.68
CA VAL A 378 17.96 0.89 -5.64
C VAL A 378 16.53 0.94 -6.15
N THR A 379 15.79 -0.14 -5.90
CA THR A 379 14.37 -0.28 -6.21
C THR A 379 13.58 -0.43 -4.91
N ASP A 380 12.83 0.61 -4.53
CA ASP A 380 12.08 0.64 -3.26
C ASP A 380 10.60 0.29 -3.41
N CYS A 381 10.03 0.59 -4.59
CA CYS A 381 8.61 0.47 -4.85
C CYS A 381 8.39 -0.32 -6.12
N VAL A 382 7.39 -1.20 -6.07
CA VAL A 382 6.84 -1.89 -7.22
C VAL A 382 5.32 -1.76 -7.19
N SER A 383 4.74 -1.33 -8.30
CA SER A 383 3.30 -1.14 -8.41
C SER A 383 2.81 -1.50 -9.80
N GLN A 384 1.50 -1.73 -9.93
CA GLN A 384 0.88 -2.13 -11.17
C GLN A 384 -0.36 -1.29 -11.43
N THR A 385 -0.60 -0.95 -12.69
CA THR A 385 -1.85 -0.33 -13.12
C THR A 385 -2.10 -0.65 -14.59
N ALA A 386 -3.35 -0.89 -15.00
CA ALA A 386 -3.75 -0.93 -16.41
C ALA A 386 -2.82 -1.68 -17.39
N GLY A 387 -2.29 -2.84 -16.98
CA GLY A 387 -1.42 -3.66 -17.84
C GLY A 387 0.04 -3.20 -17.91
N ILE A 388 0.48 -2.30 -17.02
CA ILE A 388 1.88 -1.93 -16.84
C ILE A 388 2.35 -2.23 -15.41
N LEU A 389 3.62 -2.59 -15.30
CA LEU A 389 4.38 -2.69 -14.06
C LEU A 389 5.28 -1.45 -13.95
N ILE A 390 5.36 -0.88 -12.77
CA ILE A 390 6.11 0.34 -12.48
C ILE A 390 7.11 0.03 -11.37
N GLY A 391 8.40 0.18 -11.67
CA GLY A 391 9.47 0.10 -10.68
C GLY A 391 10.04 1.48 -10.38
N SER A 392 10.17 1.83 -9.09
CA SER A 392 10.97 3.01 -8.72
C SER A 392 12.45 2.71 -8.91
N CYS A 393 13.21 3.72 -9.28
CA CYS A 393 14.64 3.60 -9.53
C CYS A 393 15.32 4.82 -8.91
N PHE A 394 16.23 4.60 -7.96
CA PHE A 394 17.08 5.64 -7.39
C PHE A 394 18.54 5.21 -7.51
N ASP A 395 19.37 6.00 -8.20
CA ASP A 395 20.80 5.73 -8.31
C ASP A 395 21.53 6.36 -7.12
N LEU A 396 22.17 5.54 -6.27
CA LEU A 396 22.88 6.02 -5.08
C LEU A 396 24.14 6.85 -5.41
N ALA A 397 24.72 6.65 -6.60
CA ALA A 397 25.93 7.35 -7.02
C ALA A 397 25.61 8.73 -7.62
N THR A 398 24.53 8.85 -8.39
CA THR A 398 24.15 10.12 -9.03
C THR A 398 23.10 10.91 -8.26
N GLY A 399 22.28 10.24 -7.45
CA GLY A 399 21.11 10.81 -6.79
C GLY A 399 19.91 11.00 -7.70
N ASP A 400 19.93 10.43 -8.91
CA ASP A 400 18.83 10.54 -9.87
C ASP A 400 17.72 9.55 -9.56
N SER A 401 16.47 10.01 -9.71
CA SER A 401 15.28 9.14 -9.63
C SER A 401 14.63 8.97 -11.00
N THR A 402 14.25 7.74 -11.32
CA THR A 402 13.47 7.41 -12.51
C THR A 402 12.34 6.44 -12.17
N LEU A 403 11.33 6.37 -13.03
CA LEU A 403 10.31 5.33 -13.00
C LEU A 403 10.43 4.50 -14.27
N ASN A 404 10.67 3.20 -14.12
CA ASN A 404 10.73 2.29 -15.26
C ASN A 404 9.40 1.57 -15.43
N LEU A 405 8.90 1.62 -16.67
CA LEU A 405 7.64 1.01 -17.05
C LEU A 405 7.91 -0.28 -17.82
N PHE A 406 7.18 -1.33 -17.47
CA PHE A 406 7.23 -2.62 -18.16
C PHE A 406 5.81 -3.04 -18.56
N SER A 407 5.68 -3.74 -19.68
CA SER A 407 4.41 -4.32 -20.12
C SER A 407 4.00 -5.49 -19.22
N LEU A 408 2.70 -5.71 -19.04
CA LEU A 408 2.18 -6.92 -18.41
C LEU A 408 1.27 -7.66 -19.40
N PRO A 409 1.29 -9.01 -19.40
CA PRO A 409 2.03 -9.89 -18.48
C PRO A 409 3.50 -10.19 -18.86
N GLN A 410 3.98 -9.75 -20.02
CA GLN A 410 5.28 -10.17 -20.57
C GLN A 410 6.49 -9.61 -19.82
N CYS A 411 6.32 -8.55 -19.02
CA CYS A 411 7.39 -7.88 -18.27
C CYS A 411 8.47 -7.28 -19.17
N GLU A 412 8.12 -6.85 -20.37
CA GLU A 412 9.08 -6.21 -21.27
C GLU A 412 9.21 -4.73 -20.98
N TYR A 413 10.44 -4.23 -20.99
CA TYR A 413 10.71 -2.81 -20.82
C TYR A 413 9.98 -1.95 -21.87
N LEU A 414 9.37 -0.86 -21.42
CA LEU A 414 8.68 0.11 -22.26
C LEU A 414 9.46 1.41 -22.35
N VAL A 415 9.62 2.11 -21.23
CA VAL A 415 10.27 3.41 -21.17
C VAL A 415 10.70 3.75 -19.74
N SER A 416 11.67 4.65 -19.61
CA SER A 416 12.07 5.27 -18.36
C SER A 416 11.52 6.69 -18.30
N LEU A 417 10.71 6.98 -17.29
CA LEU A 417 10.23 8.33 -17.02
C LEU A 417 11.21 9.01 -16.07
N THR A 418 11.82 10.10 -16.53
CA THR A 418 12.82 10.85 -15.76
C THR A 418 12.34 12.27 -15.49
N CYS A 419 12.58 12.75 -14.27
CA CYS A 419 12.37 14.13 -13.87
C CYS A 419 13.65 14.64 -13.21
N HIS A 420 14.12 15.83 -13.62
CA HIS A 420 15.35 16.42 -13.09
C HIS A 420 15.20 16.71 -11.59
N GLU A 421 16.24 16.38 -10.79
CA GLU A 421 16.27 16.59 -9.33
C GLU A 421 15.09 15.96 -8.56
N TYR A 422 14.47 14.92 -9.11
CA TYR A 422 13.35 14.25 -8.45
C TYR A 422 13.87 13.36 -7.30
N PRO A 423 13.30 13.43 -6.09
CA PRO A 423 13.80 12.70 -4.94
C PRO A 423 13.43 11.21 -4.98
N ARG A 424 14.16 10.41 -4.19
CA ARG A 424 13.91 8.97 -3.98
C ARG A 424 12.44 8.72 -3.60
N ILE A 425 11.82 7.80 -4.33
CA ILE A 425 10.41 7.43 -4.18
C ILE A 425 10.32 6.27 -3.19
N LEU A 426 9.64 6.49 -2.07
CA LEU A 426 9.50 5.52 -0.97
C LEU A 426 8.09 4.93 -0.87
N CYS A 427 7.09 5.61 -1.44
CA CYS A 427 5.74 5.09 -1.57
C CYS A 427 5.09 5.54 -2.87
N PHE A 428 4.11 4.75 -3.33
CA PHE A 428 3.52 4.92 -4.64
C PHE A 428 2.08 4.41 -4.69
N ALA A 429 1.19 5.13 -5.36
CA ALA A 429 -0.13 4.64 -5.74
C ALA A 429 -0.48 5.07 -7.16
N ALA A 430 -0.97 4.14 -7.98
CA ALA A 430 -1.40 4.41 -9.36
C ALA A 430 -2.86 4.04 -9.58
N TRP A 431 -3.51 4.80 -10.47
CA TRP A 431 -4.88 4.58 -10.88
C TRP A 431 -5.12 5.15 -12.29
N LEU A 432 -6.28 4.82 -12.85
CA LEU A 432 -6.74 5.41 -14.10
C LEU A 432 -7.72 6.55 -13.83
N THR A 433 -7.62 7.60 -14.64
CA THR A 433 -8.66 8.62 -14.73
C THR A 433 -9.89 8.06 -15.45
N PRO A 434 -11.09 8.66 -15.28
CA PRO A 434 -12.29 8.24 -16.01
C PRO A 434 -12.14 8.29 -17.54
N SER A 435 -11.23 9.14 -18.05
CA SER A 435 -10.89 9.24 -19.47
C SER A 435 -9.87 8.19 -19.94
N GLY A 436 -9.45 7.26 -19.07
CA GLY A 436 -8.46 6.22 -19.38
C GLY A 436 -7.00 6.68 -19.35
N GLY A 437 -6.72 7.94 -19.00
CA GLY A 437 -5.36 8.44 -18.81
C GLY A 437 -4.76 7.97 -17.49
N HIS A 438 -3.45 7.76 -17.46
CA HIS A 438 -2.74 7.33 -16.25
C HIS A 438 -2.55 8.47 -15.26
N ARG A 439 -2.78 8.17 -13.99
CA ARG A 439 -2.45 9.07 -12.88
C ARG A 439 -1.82 8.28 -11.74
N TRP A 440 -0.78 8.82 -11.14
CA TRP A 440 -0.20 8.24 -9.95
C TRP A 440 0.35 9.31 -9.03
N VAL A 441 0.63 8.90 -7.81
CA VAL A 441 1.23 9.73 -6.79
C VAL A 441 2.45 9.03 -6.22
N THR A 442 3.53 9.78 -6.10
CA THR A 442 4.80 9.36 -5.53
C THR A 442 5.01 10.11 -4.22
N GLY A 443 5.46 9.41 -3.19
CA GLY A 443 5.80 9.97 -1.89
C GLY A 443 7.21 9.59 -1.44
N GLY A 444 7.70 10.31 -0.45
CA GLY A 444 9.06 10.23 0.08
C GLY A 444 9.36 11.56 0.78
N ARG A 445 10.46 12.22 0.41
CA ARG A 445 10.70 13.61 0.87
C ARG A 445 9.68 14.61 0.33
N VAL A 446 9.07 14.27 -0.80
CA VAL A 446 8.15 15.13 -1.54
C VAL A 446 6.95 14.29 -1.95
N LEU A 447 5.76 14.87 -1.90
CA LEU A 447 4.52 14.26 -2.39
C LEU A 447 4.15 14.88 -3.74
N THR A 448 4.11 14.09 -4.81
CA THR A 448 3.85 14.62 -6.16
C THR A 448 2.82 13.78 -6.88
N VAL A 449 1.83 14.44 -7.48
CA VAL A 449 0.90 13.81 -8.40
C VAL A 449 1.41 13.95 -9.83
N TRP A 450 1.41 12.84 -10.56
CA TRP A 450 1.74 12.75 -11.96
C TRP A 450 0.45 12.51 -12.73
N GLU A 451 0.14 13.39 -13.66
CA GLU A 451 -1.06 13.30 -14.50
C GLU A 451 -0.64 13.21 -15.96
N GLN A 452 -0.99 12.10 -16.63
CA GLN A 452 -0.74 11.95 -18.06
C GLN A 452 -1.57 12.96 -18.84
N LEU A 453 -0.90 13.74 -19.67
CA LEU A 453 -1.53 14.74 -20.52
C LEU A 453 -2.11 14.07 -21.78
N PRO A 454 -3.26 14.55 -22.30
CA PRO A 454 -3.77 14.09 -23.57
C PRO A 454 -2.77 14.35 -24.70
N THR A 455 -2.64 13.40 -25.63
CA THR A 455 -1.69 13.44 -26.76
C THR A 455 -1.86 14.67 -27.66
N SER A 456 -3.05 15.26 -27.72
CA SER A 456 -3.37 16.46 -28.52
C SER A 456 -2.89 17.79 -27.91
N THR A 457 -2.38 17.77 -26.67
CA THR A 457 -1.99 19.01 -25.98
C THR A 457 -0.64 19.54 -26.48
N LYS A 458 -0.62 20.82 -26.88
CA LYS A 458 0.63 21.57 -27.19
C LYS A 458 1.49 21.85 -25.95
N GLN A 459 1.02 21.49 -24.76
CA GLN A 459 1.75 21.72 -23.51
C GLN A 459 3.02 20.87 -23.46
N ARG A 460 4.08 21.44 -22.90
CA ARG A 460 5.31 20.73 -22.57
C ARG A 460 5.05 19.94 -21.28
N GLY A 461 5.36 18.64 -21.28
CA GLY A 461 5.33 17.84 -20.06
C GLY A 461 6.53 18.17 -19.18
N ASP A 462 6.36 18.00 -17.88
CA ASP A 462 7.42 18.19 -16.88
C ASP A 462 8.36 16.97 -16.84
N VAL A 463 7.90 15.85 -17.37
CA VAL A 463 8.59 14.55 -17.39
C VAL A 463 9.04 14.23 -18.80
N THR A 464 10.25 13.71 -18.93
CA THR A 464 10.76 13.16 -20.18
C THR A 464 10.72 11.65 -20.16
N ALA A 465 10.04 11.06 -21.14
CA ALA A 465 10.11 9.65 -21.44
C ALA A 465 11.40 9.38 -22.25
N LYS A 466 12.29 8.54 -21.73
CA LYS A 466 13.58 8.19 -22.36
C LYS A 466 13.67 6.69 -22.56
N ARG A 467 14.26 6.30 -23.67
CA ARG A 467 14.59 4.91 -23.98
C ARG A 467 15.94 4.55 -23.37
N ASN A 468 15.99 3.43 -22.65
CA ASN A 468 17.21 2.82 -22.17
C ASN A 468 17.49 1.53 -22.96
N ILE A 469 18.49 1.57 -23.85
CA ILE A 469 18.84 0.45 -24.72
C ILE A 469 19.33 -0.76 -23.92
N GLN A 470 19.99 -0.54 -22.78
CA GLN A 470 20.48 -1.63 -21.93
C GLN A 470 19.31 -2.40 -21.31
N LEU A 471 18.33 -1.68 -20.75
CA LEU A 471 17.13 -2.31 -20.19
C LEU A 471 16.26 -2.99 -21.25
N GLU A 472 16.27 -2.48 -22.48
CA GLU A 472 15.54 -3.10 -23.60
C GLU A 472 16.20 -4.41 -24.08
N ALA A 473 17.53 -4.52 -23.95
CA ALA A 473 18.26 -5.73 -24.28
C ALA A 473 18.16 -6.80 -23.18
N CYS A 474 17.83 -6.41 -21.94
CA CYS A 474 17.62 -7.34 -20.83
C CYS A 474 16.26 -8.04 -20.93
N SER A 475 16.27 -9.37 -21.04
CA SER A 475 15.09 -10.19 -20.87
C SER A 475 14.91 -10.59 -19.40
N VAL A 476 13.72 -11.09 -19.04
CA VAL A 476 13.52 -11.78 -17.76
C VAL A 476 14.41 -13.02 -17.74
N GLU A 477 15.38 -13.05 -16.84
CA GLU A 477 16.32 -14.17 -16.68
C GLU A 477 15.81 -15.08 -15.55
N SER A 478 15.66 -16.38 -15.81
CA SER A 478 15.45 -17.36 -14.74
C SER A 478 16.75 -17.50 -13.94
N ASP A 479 16.69 -17.44 -12.61
CA ASP A 479 17.87 -17.81 -11.81
C ASP A 479 18.19 -19.28 -12.14
N PRO A 480 19.40 -19.63 -12.59
CA PRO A 480 19.79 -21.02 -12.69
C PRO A 480 19.73 -21.57 -11.27
N GLY A 481 18.93 -22.63 -11.07
CA GLY A 481 18.87 -23.33 -9.81
C GLY A 481 20.29 -23.65 -9.35
N SER A 482 20.52 -23.53 -8.05
CA SER A 482 21.70 -24.06 -7.36
C SER A 482 22.03 -25.42 -7.96
N GLU A 483 23.10 -25.50 -8.75
CA GLU A 483 23.71 -26.78 -9.08
C GLU A 483 24.05 -27.47 -7.76
N GLU A 484 23.60 -28.71 -7.67
CA GLU A 484 23.91 -29.64 -6.61
C GLU A 484 25.45 -29.73 -6.49
N ASP A 485 26.00 -29.28 -5.36
CA ASP A 485 27.29 -29.76 -4.90
C ASP A 485 26.99 -31.01 -4.05
N ASP A 486 27.29 -32.17 -4.64
CA ASP A 486 27.26 -33.52 -4.06
C ASP A 486 28.01 -33.67 -2.72
#